data_AF-A0A934HN06-F1
#
_entry.id   AF-A0A934HN06-F1
#
_cell.length_a   1.000
_cell.length_b   1.000
_cell.length_c   1.000
_cell.angle_alpha   90.00
_cell.angle_beta   90.00
_cell.angle_gamma   90.00
#
_symmetry.space_group_name_H-M   'P 1'
#
loop_
_entity.id
_entity.type
_entity.pdbx_description
1 polymer ?
#
loop_
_entity_poly.entity_id
_entity_poly.type
_entity_poly.pdbx_seq_one_letter_code
_entity_poly.pdbx_strand_id
1 'polypeptide(L)' 'DVNIAVDMLTMAFKNIYDTAILVSGDGDFEKAIKGVKDLGKHVENAYVNTGHSRQLMRICDKFVDLNADYLKDCWLP' A
#
# COMPACT_ATOMS: atom_id res chain seq x y z
N ASP A 1 5.97 -10.47 4.18
CA ASP A 1 4.61 -9.89 4.36
C ASP A 1 4.20 -9.68 5.82
N VAL A 2 4.44 -10.65 6.72
CA VAL A 2 4.01 -10.55 8.13
C VAL A 2 4.50 -9.29 8.86
N ASN A 3 5.80 -8.98 8.85
CA ASN A 3 6.32 -7.82 9.58
C ASN A 3 5.73 -6.51 9.06
N ILE A 4 5.60 -6.36 7.74
CA ILE A 4 4.98 -5.17 7.11
C ILE A 4 3.53 -5.03 7.58
N ALA A 5 2.75 -6.12 7.55
CA ALA A 5 1.37 -6.11 8.01
C ALA A 5 1.25 -5.75 9.50
N VAL A 6 2.13 -6.30 10.35
CA VAL A 6 2.18 -6.02 11.79
C VAL A 6 2.53 -4.56 12.05
N ASP A 7 3.52 -4.02 11.36
CA ASP A 7 3.94 -2.62 11.53
C ASP A 7 2.85 -1.66 11.05
N MET A 8 2.25 -1.91 9.88
CA MET A 8 1.12 -1.13 9.37
C MET A 8 0.01 -1.02 10.41
N LEU A 9 -0.45 -2.15 10.97
CA LEU A 9 -1.51 -2.16 11.98
C LEU A 9 -1.09 -1.52 13.30
N THR A 10 0.10 -1.84 13.80
CA THR A 10 0.59 -1.34 15.09
C THR A 10 0.78 0.17 15.06
N MET A 11 1.33 0.70 13.97
CA MET A 11 1.54 2.14 13.78
C MET A 11 0.23 2.88 13.50
N ALA A 12 -0.72 2.28 12.76
CA ALA A 12 -2.08 2.83 12.63
C ALA A 12 -2.77 2.94 13.98
N PHE A 13 -2.73 1.87 14.78
CA PHE A 13 -3.36 1.82 16.10
C PHE A 13 -2.75 2.84 17.07
N LYS A 14 -1.42 3.00 17.03
CA LYS A 14 -0.70 4.04 17.80
C LYS A 14 -0.86 5.45 17.23
N ASN A 15 -1.64 5.62 16.17
CA ASN A 15 -1.89 6.90 15.51
C ASN A 15 -0.60 7.60 15.04
N ILE A 16 0.37 6.84 14.55
CA ILE A 16 1.70 7.36 14.13
C ILE A 16 1.63 8.00 12.72
N TYR A 17 0.65 7.61 11.92
CA TYR A 17 0.42 8.16 10.58
C TYR A 17 -1.08 8.32 10.31
N ASP A 18 -1.41 9.17 9.34
CA ASP A 18 -2.77 9.34 8.82
C ASP A 18 -2.99 8.59 7.50
N THR A 19 -1.91 8.44 6.71
CA THR A 19 -1.90 7.74 5.44
C THR A 19 -0.83 6.64 5.41
N ALA A 20 -1.22 5.42 5.06
CA ALA A 20 -0.30 4.32 4.74
C ALA A 20 -0.15 4.19 3.23
N ILE A 21 1.09 4.08 2.73
CA ILE A 21 1.37 3.78 1.32
C ILE A 21 2.03 2.40 1.26
N LEU A 22 1.31 1.40 0.78
CA LEU A 22 1.86 0.06 0.59
C LEU A 22 2.45 -0.07 -0.82
N VAL A 23 3.76 -0.18 -0.91
CA VAL A 23 4.46 -0.47 -2.17
C VAL A 23 4.59 -1.98 -2.35
N SER A 24 3.58 -2.63 -2.93
CA SER A 24 3.56 -4.07 -3.19
C SER A 24 2.45 -4.44 -4.17
N GLY A 25 2.69 -5.47 -5.00
CA GLY A 25 1.66 -6.14 -5.81
C GLY A 25 1.01 -7.35 -5.12
N ASP A 26 1.45 -7.69 -3.92
CA ASP A 26 0.99 -8.89 -3.20
C ASP A 26 -0.41 -8.71 -2.60
N GLY A 27 -1.34 -9.56 -3.04
CA GLY A 27 -2.72 -9.57 -2.57
C GLY A 27 -2.90 -10.00 -1.11
N ASP A 28 -1.90 -10.63 -0.48
CA ASP A 28 -2.01 -11.17 0.88
C ASP A 28 -2.13 -10.06 1.95
N PHE A 29 -1.83 -8.80 1.59
CA PHE A 29 -2.02 -7.65 2.45
C PHE A 29 -3.47 -7.19 2.63
N GLU A 30 -4.44 -7.81 1.94
CA GLU A 30 -5.86 -7.42 2.01
C GLU A 30 -6.37 -7.28 3.45
N LYS A 31 -6.04 -8.23 4.33
CA LYS A 31 -6.47 -8.20 5.74
C LYS A 31 -5.82 -7.06 6.52
N ALA A 32 -4.54 -6.79 6.27
CA ALA A 32 -3.82 -5.70 6.93
C ALA A 32 -4.39 -4.34 6.50
N ILE A 33 -4.63 -4.15 5.20
CA ILE A 33 -5.23 -2.93 4.66
C ILE A 33 -6.61 -2.67 5.24
N LYS A 34 -7.48 -3.70 5.28
CA LYS A 34 -8.80 -3.59 5.91
C LYS A 34 -8.70 -3.16 7.37
N GLY A 35 -7.83 -3.79 8.16
CA GLY A 35 -7.64 -3.42 9.56
C GLY A 35 -7.11 -1.99 9.75
N VAL A 36 -6.21 -1.52 8.89
CA VAL A 36 -5.73 -0.12 8.90
C VAL A 36 -6.86 0.86 8.56
N LYS A 37 -7.72 0.53 7.59
CA LYS A 37 -8.88 1.35 7.23
C LYS A 37 -9.96 1.37 8.31
N ASP A 38 -10.18 0.25 8.99
CA ASP A 38 -11.11 0.17 10.12
C ASP A 38 -10.67 1.07 11.29
N LEU A 39 -9.36 1.36 11.40
CA LEU A 39 -8.78 2.35 12.32
C LEU A 39 -8.88 3.80 11.80
N GLY A 40 -9.62 4.03 10.71
CA GLY A 40 -9.88 5.35 10.14
C GLY A 40 -8.73 5.94 9.31
N LYS A 41 -7.74 5.13 8.92
CA LYS A 41 -6.58 5.59 8.15
C LYS A 41 -6.83 5.54 6.65
N HIS A 42 -6.24 6.49 5.93
CA HIS A 42 -6.21 6.45 4.47
C HIS A 42 -5.17 5.45 4.00
N VAL A 43 -5.48 4.63 3.00
CA VAL A 43 -4.53 3.65 2.47
C VAL A 43 -4.37 3.81 0.97
N GLU A 44 -3.14 4.03 0.52
CA GLU A 44 -2.75 3.99 -0.89
C GLU A 44 -1.96 2.73 -1.19
N ASN A 45 -2.07 2.22 -2.41
CA ASN A 45 -1.24 1.12 -2.89
C ASN A 45 -0.48 1.53 -4.15
N ALA A 46 0.83 1.29 -4.14
CA ALA A 46 1.72 1.53 -5.25
C ALA A 46 2.31 0.20 -5.73
N TYR A 47 2.42 0.00 -7.04
CA TYR A 47 2.85 -1.28 -7.62
C TYR A 47 3.54 -1.09 -8.97
N VAL A 48 4.28 -2.11 -9.43
CA VAL A 48 4.85 -2.17 -10.79
C VAL A 48 4.05 -3.17 -11.62
N ASN A 49 3.77 -2.80 -12.87
CA ASN A 49 2.75 -3.30 -13.83
C ASN A 49 2.55 -4.83 -14.00
N THR A 50 3.39 -5.70 -13.45
CA THR A 50 3.34 -7.16 -13.71
C THR A 50 2.67 -7.99 -12.60
N GLY A 51 2.14 -7.38 -11.54
CA GLY A 51 1.62 -8.09 -10.37
C GLY A 51 0.40 -7.45 -9.74
N HIS A 52 -0.66 -7.19 -10.51
CA HIS A 52 -1.87 -6.54 -10.00
C HIS A 52 -2.80 -7.51 -9.29
N SER A 53 -2.92 -7.40 -7.97
CA SER A 53 -4.06 -7.96 -7.26
C SER A 53 -5.28 -7.04 -7.42
N ARG A 54 -6.28 -7.47 -8.23
CA ARG A 54 -7.56 -6.75 -8.40
C ARG A 54 -8.30 -6.50 -7.09
N GLN A 55 -8.00 -7.28 -6.06
CA GLN A 55 -8.56 -7.19 -4.72
C GLN A 55 -8.05 -5.94 -4.00
N LEU A 56 -6.75 -5.64 -4.10
CA LEU A 56 -6.17 -4.42 -3.53
C LEU A 56 -6.82 -3.17 -4.13
N MET A 57 -7.10 -3.21 -5.44
CA MET A 57 -7.80 -2.14 -6.18
C MET A 57 -9.17 -1.75 -5.61
N ARG A 58 -9.83 -2.67 -4.91
CA ARG A 58 -11.17 -2.43 -4.38
C ARG A 58 -11.17 -1.91 -2.96
N ILE A 59 -10.08 -2.13 -2.23
CA ILE A 59 -10.03 -1.87 -0.78
C ILE A 59 -9.23 -0.62 -0.46
N CYS A 60 -8.17 -0.29 -1.22
CA CYS A 60 -7.41 0.94 -0.98
C CYS A 60 -8.16 2.16 -1.52
N ASP A 61 -7.86 3.32 -0.97
CA ASP A 61 -8.48 4.58 -1.33
C ASP A 61 -7.89 5.18 -2.61
N LYS A 62 -6.61 4.87 -2.91
CA LYS A 62 -5.90 5.35 -4.09
C LYS A 62 -4.87 4.34 -4.59
N PHE A 63 -4.64 4.37 -5.90
CA PHE A 63 -3.65 3.55 -6.59
C PHE A 63 -2.61 4.41 -7.29
N VAL A 64 -1.36 3.96 -7.23
CA VAL A 64 -0.22 4.61 -7.86
C VAL A 64 0.50 3.59 -8.74
N ASP A 65 0.39 3.75 -10.06
CA ASP A 65 1.11 2.91 -11.02
C ASP A 65 2.57 3.39 -11.13
N LEU A 66 3.50 2.59 -10.61
CA LEU A 66 4.94 2.83 -10.66
C LEU A 66 5.51 2.34 -12.00
N ASN A 67 5.07 2.97 -13.10
CA ASN A 67 5.58 2.68 -14.43
C ASN A 67 6.90 3.41 -14.73
N ALA A 68 7.50 3.11 -15.88
CA ALA A 68 8.78 3.71 -16.29
C ALA A 68 8.71 5.24 -16.36
N ASP A 69 7.61 5.80 -16.86
CA ASP A 69 7.41 7.26 -16.93
C ASP A 69 7.28 7.88 -15.54
N TYR A 70 6.64 7.19 -14.59
CA TYR A 70 6.52 7.62 -13.20
C TYR A 70 7.89 7.66 -12.49
N LEU A 71 8.75 6.68 -12.79
CA LEU A 71 10.06 6.52 -12.15
C LEU A 71 11.22 7.17 -12.93
N LYS A 72 10.95 7.83 -14.05
CA LYS A 72 11.98 8.36 -14.96
C LYS A 72 12.99 9.28 -14.28
N ASP A 73 12.54 10.07 -13.30
CA ASP A 73 13.37 11.05 -12.59
C ASP A 73 14.11 10.42 -11.38
N CYS A 74 13.81 9.16 -11.06
CA CYS A 74 14.45 8.41 -9.97
C CYS A 74 15.66 7.59 -10.43
N TRP A 75 15.87 7.46 -11.74
CA TRP A 75 16.98 6.67 -12.27
C TRP A 75 18.23 7.54 -12.34
N LEU A 76 19.33 7.03 -11.80
CA LEU A 76 20.64 7.67 -12.00
C LEU A 76 20.99 7.59 -13.50
N PRO A 77 21.63 8.64 -14.06
CA PRO A 77 22.00 8.68 -15.47
C PRO A 77 22.96 7.56 -15.88
#